data_AF-A0A955KT99-F1
#
_entry.id   AF-A0A955KT99-F1
#
_cell.length_a   1.000
_cell.length_b   1.000
_cell.length_c   1.000
_cell.angle_alpha   90.00
_cell.angle_beta   90.00
_cell.angle_gamma   90.00
#
_symmetry.space_group_name_H-M   'P 1'
#
loop_
_entity.id
_entity.type
_entity.pdbx_description
1 polymer ?
#
loop_
_entity_poly.entity_id
_entity_poly.type
_entity_poly.pdbx_seq_one_letter_code
_entity_poly.pdbx_strand_id
1 'polypeptide(L)'
;MQSKSKAIIVDANIVLRFLLNDHPQLSQKAKAIITKSTIFIDETVIAEVIWVLESFYELKKTDIVKNMSIFISFKHIESENKERIMQALNYYSLYNISYIDAWLLALRKDKKTTLATFDKTLQTLAQKKKI
;
A
#
# COMPACT_ATOMS: atom_id res chain seq x y z
N MET A 1 22.15 -2.49 24.90
CA MET A 1 21.43 -3.03 23.74
C MET A 1 19.94 -3.00 24.05
N GLN A 2 19.17 -2.10 23.43
CA GLN A 2 17.71 -2.17 23.52
C GLN A 2 17.24 -3.39 22.72
N SER A 3 16.51 -4.29 23.38
CA SER A 3 15.80 -5.40 22.75
C SER A 3 14.92 -4.83 21.63
N LYS A 4 15.21 -5.11 20.35
CA LYS A 4 14.26 -4.84 19.26
C LYS A 4 12.97 -5.59 19.62
N SER A 5 11.88 -4.85 19.86
CA SER A 5 10.55 -5.44 19.98
C SER A 5 10.28 -6.27 18.72
N LYS A 6 9.77 -7.49 18.89
CA LYS A 6 9.38 -8.35 17.78
C LYS A 6 8.30 -7.63 16.96
N ALA A 7 8.56 -7.40 15.67
CA ALA A 7 7.56 -6.84 14.78
C ALA A 7 6.38 -7.80 14.65
N ILE A 8 5.16 -7.27 14.55
CA ILE A 8 3.95 -8.05 14.32
C ILE A 8 3.48 -7.82 12.89
N ILE A 9 3.03 -8.89 12.24
CA ILE A 9 2.37 -8.83 10.94
C ILE A 9 0.90 -8.53 11.18
N VAL A 10 0.34 -7.61 10.41
CA VAL A 10 -1.08 -7.23 10.52
C VAL A 10 -1.84 -7.59 9.26
N ASP A 11 -3.10 -7.93 9.44
CA ASP A 11 -4.08 -8.19 8.39
C ASP A 11 -4.70 -6.87 7.86
N ALA A 12 -5.27 -6.89 6.67
CA ALA A 12 -5.93 -5.77 6.02
C ALA A 12 -7.07 -5.21 6.89
N ASN A 13 -7.82 -6.08 7.58
CA ASN A 13 -8.90 -5.64 8.47
C ASN A 13 -8.42 -4.73 9.60
N ILE A 14 -7.21 -4.91 10.13
CA ILE A 14 -6.65 -4.06 11.18
C ILE A 14 -6.35 -2.68 10.58
N VAL A 15 -5.72 -2.65 9.41
CA VAL A 15 -5.38 -1.40 8.71
C VAL A 15 -6.66 -0.64 8.33
N LEU A 16 -7.67 -1.31 7.79
CA LEU A 16 -8.96 -0.71 7.45
C LEU A 16 -9.62 -0.07 8.67
N ARG A 17 -9.72 -0.80 9.78
CA ARG A 17 -10.36 -0.29 11.02
C ARG A 17 -9.58 0.88 11.63
N PHE A 18 -8.26 0.90 11.45
CA PHE A 18 -7.41 2.02 11.83
C PHE A 18 -7.65 3.26 10.97
N LEU A 19 -7.70 3.10 9.64
CA LEU A 19 -7.86 4.21 8.70
C LEU A 19 -9.26 4.81 8.71
N LEU A 20 -10.30 3.97 8.78
CA LEU A 20 -11.68 4.39 8.64
C LEU A 20 -12.30 4.86 9.96
N ASN A 21 -11.81 4.35 11.10
CA ASN A 21 -12.38 4.60 12.42
C ASN A 21 -13.91 4.38 12.45
N ASP A 22 -14.39 3.33 11.78
CA ASP A 22 -15.80 3.09 11.47
C ASP A 22 -16.47 2.06 12.38
N HIS A 23 -15.72 1.44 13.30
CA HIS A 23 -16.26 0.43 14.21
C HIS A 23 -15.93 0.78 15.67
N PRO A 24 -16.94 0.90 16.57
CA PRO A 24 -16.75 1.44 17.93
C PRO A 24 -15.70 0.69 18.76
N GLN A 25 -15.69 -0.65 18.69
CA GLN A 25 -14.72 -1.47 19.43
C GLN A 25 -13.46 -1.82 18.62
N LEU A 26 -13.61 -2.26 17.37
CA LEU A 26 -12.50 -2.74 16.55
C LEU A 26 -11.55 -1.61 16.14
N SER A 27 -12.04 -0.40 15.87
CA SER A 27 -11.16 0.72 15.53
C SER A 27 -10.27 1.14 16.70
N GLN A 28 -10.78 1.08 17.94
CA GLN A 28 -9.96 1.31 19.13
C GLN A 28 -8.89 0.24 19.29
N LYS A 29 -9.24 -1.04 19.08
CA LYS A 29 -8.28 -2.15 19.12
C LYS A 29 -7.22 -2.02 18.03
N ALA A 30 -7.62 -1.74 16.79
CA ALA A 30 -6.72 -1.53 15.67
C ALA A 30 -5.75 -0.36 15.92
N LYS A 31 -6.26 0.77 16.45
CA LYS A 31 -5.42 1.90 16.87
C LYS A 31 -4.41 1.51 17.94
N ALA A 32 -4.80 0.71 18.93
CA ALA A 32 -3.88 0.23 19.95
C ALA A 32 -2.80 -0.69 19.36
N ILE A 33 -3.17 -1.58 18.43
CA ILE A 33 -2.22 -2.48 17.74
C ILE A 33 -1.22 -1.67 16.93
N ILE A 34 -1.70 -0.79 16.03
CA ILE A 34 -0.86 0.00 15.13
C ILE A 34 0.07 0.94 15.91
N THR A 35 -0.41 1.62 16.96
CA THR A 35 0.40 2.67 17.63
C THR A 35 1.34 2.16 18.73
N LYS A 36 1.13 0.94 19.26
CA LYS A 36 1.94 0.39 20.36
C LYS A 36 2.95 -0.66 19.92
N SER A 37 3.04 -0.98 18.64
CA SER A 37 3.87 -2.05 18.11
C SER A 37 4.64 -1.62 16.88
N THR A 38 5.78 -2.26 16.64
CA THR A 38 6.40 -2.24 15.31
C THR A 38 5.59 -3.17 14.42
N ILE A 39 5.11 -2.65 13.29
CA ILE A 39 4.26 -3.38 12.37
C ILE A 39 5.08 -3.74 11.14
N PHE A 40 5.11 -5.02 10.79
CA PHE A 40 5.55 -5.45 9.48
C PHE A 40 4.34 -5.55 8.56
N ILE A 41 4.40 -4.90 7.40
CA ILE A 41 3.32 -4.94 6.41
C ILE A 41 3.81 -5.45 5.06
N ASP A 42 3.07 -6.43 4.54
CA ASP A 42 3.29 -7.05 3.24
C ASP A 42 2.57 -6.26 2.14
N GLU A 43 3.09 -6.28 0.91
CA GLU A 43 2.44 -5.62 -0.22
C GLU A 43 1.03 -6.15 -0.51
N THR A 44 0.75 -7.42 -0.21
CA THR A 44 -0.57 -8.04 -0.41
C THR A 44 -1.62 -7.40 0.50
N VAL A 45 -1.25 -7.10 1.75
CA VAL A 45 -2.11 -6.40 2.70
C VAL A 45 -2.42 -4.99 2.20
N ILE A 46 -1.42 -4.28 1.66
CA ILE A 46 -1.63 -2.95 1.07
C ILE A 46 -2.58 -3.03 -0.13
N ALA A 47 -2.40 -4.02 -1.01
CA ALA A 47 -3.24 -4.21 -2.18
C ALA A 47 -4.70 -4.47 -1.79
N GLU A 48 -4.93 -5.34 -0.81
CA GLU A 48 -6.28 -5.63 -0.32
C GLU A 48 -6.92 -4.41 0.34
N VAL A 49 -6.19 -3.68 1.20
CA VAL A 49 -6.70 -2.44 1.82
C VAL A 49 -7.14 -1.44 0.75
N ILE A 50 -6.31 -1.20 -0.27
CA ILE A 50 -6.65 -0.26 -1.34
C ILE A 50 -7.87 -0.73 -2.13
N TRP A 51 -7.91 -2.02 -2.50
CA TRP A 51 -9.05 -2.60 -3.21
C TRP A 51 -10.34 -2.50 -2.40
N VAL A 52 -10.33 -2.75 -1.09
CA VAL A 52 -11.51 -2.62 -0.23
C VAL A 52 -11.95 -1.16 -0.10
N LEU A 53 -11.01 -0.23 0.09
CA LEU A 53 -11.31 1.20 0.18
C LEU A 53 -11.93 1.74 -1.12
N GLU A 54 -11.47 1.25 -2.28
CA GLU A 54 -11.97 1.66 -3.59
C GLU A 54 -13.29 0.99 -3.94
N SER A 55 -13.42 -0.33 -3.75
CA SER A 55 -14.58 -1.09 -4.22
C SER A 55 -15.77 -1.09 -3.26
N PHE A 56 -15.51 -1.25 -1.95
CA PHE A 56 -16.58 -1.37 -0.96
C PHE A 56 -16.94 -0.03 -0.32
N TYR A 57 -15.93 0.79 0.01
CA TYR A 57 -16.15 2.12 0.60
C TYR A 57 -16.25 3.24 -0.46
N GLU A 58 -16.00 2.93 -1.74
CA GLU A 58 -16.08 3.89 -2.86
C GLU A 58 -15.29 5.18 -2.61
N LEU A 59 -14.19 5.08 -1.87
CA LEU A 59 -13.36 6.24 -1.56
C LEU A 59 -12.66 6.75 -2.82
N LYS A 60 -12.52 8.07 -2.91
CA LYS A 60 -11.80 8.69 -4.01
C LYS A 60 -10.34 8.25 -3.97
N LYS A 61 -9.80 7.91 -5.14
CA LYS A 61 -8.38 7.56 -5.32
C LYS A 61 -7.41 8.55 -4.65
N THR A 62 -7.71 9.84 -4.71
CA THR A 62 -6.91 10.90 -4.07
C THR A 62 -6.82 10.74 -2.55
N ASP A 63 -7.93 10.36 -1.90
CA ASP A 63 -8.00 10.17 -0.45
C ASP A 63 -7.30 8.86 -0.06
N ILE A 64 -7.49 7.80 -0.86
CA ILE A 64 -6.78 6.52 -0.68
C ILE A 64 -5.26 6.73 -0.73
N VAL A 65 -4.75 7.36 -1.80
CA VAL A 65 -3.32 7.62 -1.96
C VAL A 65 -2.77 8.44 -0.80
N LYS A 66 -3.47 9.51 -0.40
CA LYS A 66 -3.05 10.36 0.72
C LYS A 66 -2.96 9.56 2.03
N ASN A 67 -4.02 8.85 2.39
CA ASN A 67 -4.10 8.12 3.65
C ASN A 67 -3.08 6.97 3.71
N MET A 68 -2.95 6.20 2.62
CA MET A 68 -1.98 5.12 2.54
C MET A 68 -0.55 5.62 2.57
N SER A 69 -0.24 6.71 1.86
CA SER A 69 1.10 7.32 1.88
C SER A 69 1.49 7.77 3.29
N ILE A 70 0.57 8.38 4.04
CA ILE A 70 0.79 8.77 5.44
C ILE A 70 1.03 7.53 6.30
N PHE A 71 0.15 6.53 6.19
CA PHE A 71 0.24 5.30 6.98
C PHE A 71 1.58 4.59 6.77
N ILE A 72 1.99 4.39 5.51
CA ILE A 72 3.28 3.77 5.18
C ILE A 72 4.44 4.65 5.66
N SER A 73 4.32 5.97 5.65
CA SER A 73 5.41 6.87 6.08
C SER A 73 5.75 6.79 7.58
N PHE A 74 4.87 6.19 8.40
CA PHE A 74 5.13 6.01 9.82
C PHE A 74 6.43 5.20 10.06
N LYS A 75 7.26 5.68 10.99
CA LYS A 75 8.57 5.09 11.29
C LYS A 75 8.50 3.65 11.81
N HIS A 76 7.41 3.31 12.51
CA HIS A 76 7.18 1.99 13.10
C HIS A 76 6.45 1.03 12.15
N ILE A 77 6.11 1.46 10.94
CA ILE A 77 5.60 0.61 9.87
C ILE A 77 6.77 0.19 8.99
N GLU A 78 7.14 -1.08 9.06
CA GLU A 78 8.24 -1.69 8.33
C GLU A 78 7.70 -2.55 7.19
N SER A 79 8.43 -2.63 6.08
CA SER A 79 8.14 -3.49 4.94
C SER A 79 9.42 -3.70 4.15
N GLU A 80 9.65 -4.89 3.62
CA GLU A 80 10.79 -5.16 2.71
C GLU A 80 10.73 -4.27 1.45
N ASN A 81 9.52 -3.93 1.03
CA ASN A 81 9.28 -3.23 -0.24
C ASN A 81 8.79 -1.78 -0.06
N LYS A 82 9.05 -1.16 1.10
CA LYS A 82 8.47 0.14 1.48
C LYS A 82 8.61 1.23 0.42
N GLU A 83 9.81 1.40 -0.15
CA GLU A 83 10.06 2.40 -1.21
C GLU A 83 9.28 2.09 -2.49
N ARG A 84 9.19 0.80 -2.85
CA ARG A 84 8.45 0.35 -4.03
C ARG A 84 6.95 0.52 -3.86
N ILE A 85 6.43 0.29 -2.65
CA ILE A 85 5.01 0.55 -2.32
C ILE A 85 4.71 2.04 -2.49
N MET A 86 5.55 2.93 -1.95
CA MET A 86 5.40 4.38 -2.13
C MET A 86 5.44 4.78 -3.61
N GLN A 87 6.29 4.13 -4.40
CA GLN A 87 6.35 4.34 -5.84
C GLN A 87 5.10 3.84 -6.57
N ALA A 88 4.57 2.67 -6.20
CA ALA A 88 3.32 2.16 -6.73
C ALA A 88 2.14 3.09 -6.42
N LEU A 89 2.07 3.64 -5.20
CA LEU A 89 1.08 4.66 -4.84
C LEU A 89 1.19 5.91 -5.71
N ASN A 90 2.42 6.34 -6.04
CA ASN A 90 2.64 7.46 -6.95
C ASN A 90 2.13 7.15 -8.38
N TYR A 91 2.41 5.97 -8.93
CA TYR A 91 1.89 5.58 -10.25
C TYR A 91 0.38 5.42 -10.27
N TYR A 92 -0.18 4.82 -9.21
CA TYR A 92 -1.62 4.73 -9.00
C TYR A 92 -2.27 6.11 -8.96
N SER A 93 -1.63 7.08 -8.32
CA SER A 93 -2.09 8.48 -8.31
C SER A 93 -2.05 9.13 -9.68
N LEU A 94 -0.97 8.94 -10.44
CA LEU A 94 -0.70 9.65 -11.69
C LEU A 94 -1.46 9.08 -12.90
N TYR A 95 -1.76 7.78 -12.90
CA TYR A 95 -2.35 7.09 -14.05
C TYR A 95 -3.71 6.50 -13.71
N ASN A 96 -4.56 6.32 -14.72
CA ASN A 96 -5.85 5.66 -14.56
C ASN A 96 -5.70 4.14 -14.69
N ILE A 97 -5.10 3.53 -13.67
CA ILE A 97 -4.82 2.09 -13.57
C ILE A 97 -5.13 1.61 -12.15
N SER A 98 -5.27 0.29 -11.94
CA SER A 98 -5.43 -0.26 -10.61
C SER A 98 -4.13 -0.14 -9.79
N TYR A 99 -4.21 -0.27 -8.46
CA TYR A 99 -3.01 -0.31 -7.63
C TYR A 99 -2.10 -1.51 -7.96
N ILE A 100 -2.69 -2.66 -8.32
CA ILE A 100 -1.91 -3.86 -8.70
C ILE A 100 -1.11 -3.59 -9.99
N ASP A 101 -1.71 -2.93 -10.96
CA ASP A 101 -1.03 -2.52 -12.20
C ASP A 101 0.11 -1.53 -11.91
N ALA A 102 -0.14 -0.59 -11.01
CA ALA A 102 0.86 0.35 -10.54
C ALA A 102 2.03 -0.34 -9.81
N TRP A 103 1.73 -1.39 -9.02
CA TRP A 103 2.72 -2.23 -8.36
C TRP A 103 3.60 -2.99 -9.36
N LEU A 104 3.00 -3.60 -10.39
CA LEU A 104 3.74 -4.27 -11.46
C LEU A 104 4.67 -3.30 -12.21
N LEU A 105 4.22 -2.06 -12.46
CA LEU A 105 5.07 -1.02 -13.03
C LEU A 105 6.23 -0.64 -12.11
N ALA A 106 6.02 -0.63 -10.79
CA ALA A 106 7.06 -0.32 -9.80
C ALA A 106 8.10 -1.45 -9.68
N LEU A 107 7.67 -2.72 -9.74
CA LEU A 107 8.57 -3.89 -9.74
C LEU A 107 9.57 -3.88 -10.90
N ARG A 108 9.14 -3.38 -12.05
CA ARG A 108 9.99 -3.30 -13.26
C ARG A 108 11.24 -2.42 -13.07
N LYS A 109 11.20 -1.42 -12.19
CA LYS A 109 12.29 -0.42 -12.10
C LYS A 109 13.62 -1.03 -11.66
N ASP A 110 13.59 -2.20 -11.01
CA ASP A 110 14.78 -3.01 -10.83
C ASP A 110 15.19 -3.58 -12.20
N LYS A 111 16.25 -2.99 -12.77
CA LYS A 111 16.71 -3.02 -14.19
C LYS A 111 16.91 -4.39 -14.87
N LYS A 112 16.43 -5.48 -14.29
CA LYS A 112 16.54 -6.85 -14.80
C LYS A 112 15.20 -7.44 -15.27
N THR A 113 14.09 -6.70 -15.19
CA THR A 113 12.76 -7.24 -15.55
C THR A 113 12.01 -6.36 -16.54
N THR A 114 11.20 -7.00 -17.38
CA THR A 114 10.25 -6.36 -18.29
C THR A 114 8.83 -6.75 -17.89
N LEU A 115 7.86 -5.86 -18.12
CA LEU A 115 6.45 -6.15 -17.88
C LEU A 115 5.81 -6.67 -19.18
N ALA A 116 5.39 -7.93 -19.17
CA ALA A 116 4.58 -8.52 -20.24
C ALA A 116 3.10 -8.51 -19.81
N THR A 117 2.23 -7.95 -20.66
CA THR A 117 0.79 -7.82 -20.40
C THR A 117 0.05 -7.65 -21.72
N PHE A 118 -1.23 -8.02 -21.77
CA PHE A 118 -2.13 -7.76 -22.90
C PHE A 118 -2.87 -6.42 -22.79
N ASP A 119 -2.73 -5.73 -21.65
CA ASP A 119 -3.30 -4.41 -21.46
C ASP A 119 -2.48 -3.35 -22.22
N LYS A 120 -3.10 -2.69 -23.19
CA LYS A 120 -2.47 -1.68 -24.05
C LYS A 120 -2.00 -0.44 -23.28
N THR A 121 -2.73 -0.05 -22.24
CA THR A 121 -2.37 1.08 -21.37
C THR A 121 -1.09 0.76 -20.61
N LEU A 122 -1.02 -0.41 -19.99
CA LEU A 122 0.18 -0.87 -19.27
C LEU A 122 1.38 -1.10 -20.19
N GLN A 123 1.18 -1.67 -21.39
CA GLN A 123 2.24 -1.77 -22.39
C GLN A 123 2.85 -0.40 -22.70
N THR A 124 1.99 0.61 -22.89
CA THR A 124 2.42 1.98 -23.18
C THR A 124 3.18 2.60 -22.00
N LEU A 125 2.67 2.44 -20.78
CA LEU A 125 3.33 2.94 -19.57
C LEU A 125 4.68 2.26 -19.35
N ALA A 126 4.75 0.94 -19.53
CA ALA A 126 5.99 0.18 -19.42
C ALA A 126 7.06 0.60 -20.44
N GLN A 127 6.72 1.22 -21.58
CA GLN A 127 7.75 1.66 -22.54
C GLN A 127 8.35 3.03 -22.21
N LYS A 128 7.75 3.81 -21.29
CA LYS A 128 8.26 5.14 -20.93
C LYS A 128 9.59 5.01 -20.19
N LYS A 129 10.65 5.62 -20.75
CA LYS A 129 12.03 5.62 -20.23
C LYS A 129 12.23 6.45 -18.94
N LYS A 130 11.20 7.16 -18.47
CA LYS A 130 11.25 8.09 -17.32
C LYS A 130 10.05 7.90 -16.37
N ILE A 131 9.82 6.67 -15.94
CA ILE A 131 8.86 6.32 -14.88
C ILE A 131 9.67 5.87 -13.66
#